data_AF-A0A419EY93-F1
#
_entry.id   AF-A0A419EY93-F1
#
_cell.length_a   1.000
_cell.length_b   1.000
_cell.length_c   1.000
_cell.angle_alpha   90.00
_cell.angle_beta   90.00
_cell.angle_gamma   90.00
#
_symmetry.space_group_name_H-M   'P 1'
#
loop_
_entity.id
_entity.type
_entity.pdbx_description
1 polymer ?
#
loop_
_entity_poly.entity_id
_entity_poly.type
_entity_poly.pdbx_seq_one_letter_code
_entity_poly.pdbx_strand_id
1 'polypeptide(L)'
;MSTKIYTVILTASFGLMILGAVVGGFLESAGVLRSENVGSRGVAIIKLIYLGLFCLMSFAVVPLALRAFIALQVRIGNGELFLVKWFQTHEQTVVYCFWGLFVLGLGIAFSLAKDDILELLK
;
A
#
# COMPACT_ATOMS: atom_id res chain seq x y z
N MET A 1 14.89 -9.16 -6.69
CA MET A 1 13.43 -9.16 -6.48
C MET A 1 12.73 -9.05 -7.84
N SER A 2 11.69 -9.86 -8.09
CA SER A 2 11.00 -9.86 -9.40
C SER A 2 10.06 -8.65 -9.50
N THR A 3 10.39 -7.69 -10.38
CA THR A 3 9.55 -6.50 -10.63
C THR A 3 8.14 -6.87 -11.05
N LYS A 4 7.99 -7.95 -11.83
CA LYS A 4 6.70 -8.43 -12.31
C LYS A 4 5.73 -8.71 -11.15
N ILE A 5 6.22 -9.32 -10.07
CA ILE A 5 5.40 -9.65 -8.90
C ILE A 5 4.89 -8.36 -8.24
N TYR A 6 5.77 -7.39 -8.00
CA TYR A 6 5.38 -6.11 -7.37
C TYR A 6 4.46 -5.29 -8.27
N THR A 7 4.65 -5.31 -9.59
CA THR A 7 3.73 -4.67 -10.52
C THR A 7 2.34 -5.31 -10.47
N VAL A 8 2.27 -6.65 -10.43
CA VAL A 8 0.98 -7.35 -10.28
C VAL A 8 0.32 -7.00 -8.96
N ILE A 9 1.05 -7.03 -7.84
CA ILE A 9 0.50 -6.68 -6.52
C ILE A 9 0.02 -5.24 -6.50
N LEU A 10 0.80 -4.29 -7.03
CA LEU A 10 0.44 -2.88 -7.08
C LEU A 10 -0.86 -2.67 -7.88
N THR A 11 -0.89 -3.16 -9.11
CA THR A 11 -2.03 -2.99 -10.01
C THR A 11 -3.27 -3.73 -9.50
N ALA A 12 -3.12 -4.93 -8.95
CA ALA A 12 -4.23 -5.68 -8.38
C ALA A 12 -4.80 -4.98 -7.14
N SER A 13 -3.94 -4.55 -6.21
CA SER A 13 -4.40 -3.88 -4.98
C SER A 13 -5.07 -2.55 -5.30
N PHE A 14 -4.47 -1.75 -6.19
CA PHE A 14 -5.05 -0.49 -6.65
C PHE A 14 -6.37 -0.69 -7.41
N GLY A 15 -6.40 -1.67 -8.32
CA GLY A 15 -7.59 -2.04 -9.06
C GLY A 15 -8.73 -2.49 -8.14
N LEU A 16 -8.45 -3.30 -7.12
CA LEU A 16 -9.43 -3.73 -6.12
C LEU A 16 -9.98 -2.56 -5.32
N MET A 17 -9.14 -1.59 -4.93
CA MET A 17 -9.60 -0.39 -4.22
C MET A 17 -10.55 0.45 -5.08
N ILE A 18 -10.22 0.65 -6.37
CA ILE A 18 -11.08 1.37 -7.32
C ILE A 18 -12.39 0.61 -7.52
N LEU A 19 -12.32 -0.69 -7.83
CA LEU A 19 -13.50 -1.52 -8.06
C LEU A 19 -14.42 -1.51 -6.84
N GLY A 20 -13.85 -1.67 -5.63
CA GLY A 20 -14.62 -1.59 -4.39
C GLY A 20 -15.30 -0.23 -4.20
N ALA A 21 -14.63 0.87 -4.58
CA ALA A 21 -15.18 2.22 -4.42
C ALA A 21 -16.31 2.47 -5.42
N VAL A 22 -16.12 2.04 -6.66
CA VAL A 22 -17.15 2.11 -7.71
C VAL A 22 -18.37 1.27 -7.33
N VAL A 23 -18.17 0.00 -6.96
CA VAL A 23 -19.25 -0.90 -6.54
C VAL A 23 -19.95 -0.36 -5.29
N GLY A 24 -19.19 0.14 -4.31
CA GLY A 24 -19.74 0.77 -3.11
C GLY A 24 -20.64 1.96 -3.46
N GLY A 25 -20.18 2.87 -4.32
CA GLY A 25 -20.98 4.02 -4.75
C GLY A 25 -22.22 3.64 -5.56
N PHE A 26 -22.13 2.60 -6.39
CA PHE A 26 -23.30 2.07 -7.10
C PHE A 26 -24.34 1.47 -6.15
N LEU A 27 -23.90 0.68 -5.17
CA LEU A 27 -24.79 0.06 -4.19
C LEU A 27 -25.39 1.07 -3.21
N GLU A 28 -24.67 2.14 -2.87
CA GLU A 28 -25.17 3.26 -2.08
C GLU A 28 -26.23 4.05 -2.85
N SER A 29 -25.96 4.40 -4.12
CA SER A 29 -26.93 5.11 -4.98
C SER A 29 -28.18 4.29 -5.31
N ALA A 30 -28.07 2.95 -5.36
CA ALA A 30 -29.22 2.04 -5.49
C ALA A 30 -30.03 1.89 -4.18
N GLY A 31 -29.60 2.51 -3.07
CA GLY A 31 -30.27 2.42 -1.77
C GLY A 31 -30.07 1.10 -1.02
N VAL A 32 -29.21 0.21 -1.53
CA VAL A 32 -28.91 -1.10 -0.94
C VAL A 32 -27.96 -0.97 0.25
N LEU A 33 -26.92 -0.16 0.11
CA LEU A 33 -26.00 0.20 1.20
C LEU A 33 -26.45 1.51 1.85
N ARG A 34 -27.41 1.43 2.79
CA ARG A 34 -27.62 2.50 3.77
C ARG A 34 -26.76 2.23 5.00
N SER A 35 -26.20 3.27 5.61
CA SER A 35 -25.39 3.15 6.84
C SER A 35 -26.12 2.40 7.97
N GLU A 36 -27.46 2.47 8.01
CA GLU A 36 -28.32 1.69 8.91
C GLU A 36 -28.29 0.17 8.66
N ASN A 37 -28.16 -0.28 7.41
CA ASN A 37 -28.18 -1.71 7.05
C ASN A 37 -26.83 -2.41 7.20
N VAL A 38 -25.73 -1.66 7.04
CA VAL A 38 -24.35 -2.20 7.09
C VAL A 38 -23.84 -2.31 8.53
N GLY A 39 -24.38 -1.49 9.43
CA GLY A 39 -23.94 -1.40 10.82
C GLY A 39 -22.51 -0.85 10.97
N SER A 40 -22.17 -0.43 12.19
CA SER A 40 -20.82 0.06 12.54
C SER A 40 -19.73 -0.95 12.22
N ARG A 41 -20.02 -2.24 12.46
CA ARG A 41 -19.10 -3.36 12.23
C ARG A 41 -18.79 -3.59 10.76
N GLY A 42 -19.78 -3.48 9.87
CA GLY A 42 -19.55 -3.63 8.43
C GLY A 42 -18.66 -2.52 7.87
N VAL A 43 -18.88 -1.28 8.32
CA VAL A 43 -18.03 -0.14 7.96
C VAL A 43 -16.59 -0.32 8.47
N ALA A 44 -16.41 -0.84 9.69
CA ALA A 44 -15.09 -1.12 10.25
C ALA A 44 -14.32 -2.17 9.43
N ILE A 45 -14.98 -3.26 9.03
CA ILE A 45 -14.37 -4.31 8.20
C ILE A 45 -13.94 -3.76 6.84
N ILE A 46 -14.78 -2.95 6.18
CA ILE A 46 -14.44 -2.33 4.89
C ILE A 46 -13.21 -1.43 5.06
N LYS A 47 -13.17 -0.59 6.09
CA LYS A 47 -12.00 0.26 6.38
C LYS A 47 -10.73 -0.57 6.58
N LEU A 48 -10.81 -1.68 7.31
CA LEU A 48 -9.67 -2.58 7.52
C LEU A 48 -9.20 -3.25 6.22
N ILE A 49 -10.12 -3.66 5.35
CA ILE A 49 -9.77 -4.22 4.03
C ILE A 49 -9.04 -3.16 3.18
N TYR A 50 -9.57 -1.94 3.12
CA TYR A 50 -8.93 -0.84 2.39
C TYR A 50 -7.57 -0.48 2.97
N LEU A 51 -7.42 -0.48 4.29
CA LEU A 51 -6.14 -0.29 4.95
C LEU A 51 -5.14 -1.39 4.57
N GLY A 52 -5.58 -2.65 4.54
CA GLY A 52 -4.74 -3.78 4.12
C GLY A 52 -4.29 -3.67 2.66
N LEU A 53 -5.21 -3.35 1.75
CA LEU A 53 -4.91 -3.10 0.33
C LEU A 53 -3.96 -1.91 0.14
N PHE A 54 -4.16 -0.84 0.91
CA PHE A 54 -3.27 0.32 0.91
C PHE A 54 -1.86 -0.06 1.37
N CYS A 55 -1.74 -0.81 2.48
CA CYS A 55 -0.45 -1.29 2.96
C CYS A 55 0.26 -2.13 1.89
N LEU A 56 -0.43 -3.12 1.31
CA LEU A 56 0.12 -3.96 0.23
C LEU A 56 0.64 -3.11 -0.94
N MET A 57 -0.12 -2.09 -1.33
CA MET A 57 0.27 -1.15 -2.37
C MET A 57 1.54 -0.36 -1.96
N SER A 58 1.60 0.16 -0.74
CA SER A 58 2.78 0.88 -0.21
C SER A 58 4.03 0.01 -0.19
N PHE A 59 3.95 -1.26 0.23
CA PHE A 59 5.10 -2.17 0.19
C PHE A 59 5.53 -2.47 -1.25
N ALA A 60 4.57 -2.63 -2.17
CA ALA A 60 4.86 -2.93 -3.58
C ALA A 60 5.43 -1.76 -4.37
N VAL A 61 5.06 -0.52 -4.03
CA VAL A 61 5.53 0.66 -4.78
C VAL A 61 7.01 0.94 -4.57
N VAL A 62 7.56 0.66 -3.38
CA VAL A 62 8.96 0.94 -3.03
C VAL A 62 9.97 0.31 -4.01
N PRO A 63 9.99 -1.01 -4.25
CA PRO A 63 10.95 -1.61 -5.19
C PRO A 63 10.74 -1.13 -6.63
N LEU A 64 9.49 -0.82 -7.02
CA LEU A 64 9.20 -0.30 -8.36
C LEU A 64 9.72 1.13 -8.53
N ALA A 65 9.46 2.00 -7.56
CA ALA A 65 9.91 3.39 -7.57
C ALA A 65 11.45 3.49 -7.53
N LEU A 66 12.11 2.69 -6.70
CA LEU A 66 13.57 2.66 -6.63
C LEU A 66 14.19 2.23 -7.96
N ARG A 67 13.66 1.18 -8.59
CA ARG A 67 14.14 0.73 -9.90
C ARG A 67 13.84 1.73 -11.01
N ALA A 68 12.67 2.36 -11.00
CA ALA A 68 12.33 3.41 -11.95
C ALA A 68 13.28 4.61 -11.81
N PHE A 69 13.58 5.01 -10.57
CA PHE A 69 14.56 6.05 -10.28
C PHE A 69 15.95 5.71 -10.81
N ILE A 70 16.47 4.51 -10.48
CA ILE A 70 17.78 4.05 -10.95
C ILE A 70 17.82 4.00 -12.49
N ALA A 71 16.79 3.41 -13.11
CA ALA A 71 16.71 3.30 -14.56
C ALA A 71 16.70 4.67 -15.25
N LEU A 72 15.98 5.65 -14.70
CA LEU A 72 15.95 7.01 -15.21
C LEU A 72 17.30 7.71 -15.05
N GLN A 73 17.94 7.58 -13.89
CA GLN A 73 19.27 8.17 -13.64
C GLN A 73 20.33 7.59 -14.60
N VAL A 74 20.32 6.28 -14.84
CA VAL A 74 21.22 5.64 -15.79
C VAL A 74 20.98 6.15 -17.21
N ARG A 75 19.71 6.29 -17.63
CA ARG A 75 19.35 6.80 -18.96
C ARG A 75 19.80 8.24 -19.20
N ILE A 76 19.83 9.06 -18.16
CA ILE A 76 20.29 10.46 -18.24
C ILE A 76 21.84 10.57 -18.23
N GLY A 77 22.55 9.45 -18.03
CA GLY A 77 24.03 9.40 -17.99
C GLY A 77 24.62 9.52 -16.59
N ASN A 78 23.79 9.60 -15.54
CA ASN A 78 24.22 9.69 -14.14
C ASN A 78 24.56 8.33 -13.51
N GLY A 79 24.66 7.27 -14.31
CA GLY A 79 24.94 5.91 -13.83
C GLY A 79 26.26 5.78 -13.10
N GLU A 80 27.23 6.64 -13.40
CA GLU A 80 28.56 6.63 -12.79
C GLU A 80 28.64 7.36 -11.44
N LEU A 81 27.61 8.12 -11.08
CA LEU A 81 27.56 8.82 -9.79
C LEU A 81 27.58 7.80 -8.65
N PHE A 82 28.41 8.08 -7.64
CA PHE A 82 28.61 7.20 -6.48
C PHE A 82 27.28 6.77 -5.83
N LEU A 83 26.35 7.70 -5.62
CA LEU A 83 25.04 7.39 -5.04
C LEU A 83 24.20 6.45 -5.89
N VAL A 84 24.20 6.63 -7.22
CA VAL A 84 23.44 5.78 -8.15
C VAL A 84 24.03 4.37 -8.20
N LYS A 85 25.35 4.25 -8.25
CA LYS A 85 26.05 2.96 -8.13
C LYS A 85 25.76 2.27 -6.80
N TRP A 86 25.79 3.02 -5.70
CA TRP A 86 25.49 2.47 -4.39
C TRP A 86 24.06 1.92 -4.32
N PHE A 87 23.08 2.66 -4.85
CA PHE A 87 21.69 2.20 -4.95
C PHE A 87 21.52 0.98 -5.84
N GLN A 88 22.28 0.86 -6.93
CA GLN A 88 22.29 -0.34 -7.77
C GLN A 88 22.83 -1.56 -7.02
N THR A 89 23.93 -1.40 -6.28
CA THR A 89 24.56 -2.49 -5.53
C THR A 89 23.74 -2.90 -4.30
N HIS A 90 23.10 -1.95 -3.62
CA HIS A 90 22.40 -2.18 -2.35
C HIS A 90 20.87 -2.06 -2.48
N GLU A 91 20.32 -2.26 -3.68
CA GLU A 91 18.89 -2.08 -3.98
C GLU A 91 18.00 -2.81 -2.96
N GLN A 92 18.29 -4.08 -2.68
CA GLN A 92 17.50 -4.89 -1.73
C GLN A 92 17.55 -4.35 -0.31
N THR A 93 18.73 -3.91 0.14
CA THR A 93 18.92 -3.34 1.48
C THR A 93 18.08 -2.08 1.66
N VAL A 94 18.03 -1.22 0.63
CA VAL A 94 17.22 0.00 0.66
C VAL A 94 15.74 -0.35 0.70
N VAL A 95 15.28 -1.30 -0.11
CA VAL A 95 13.89 -1.79 -0.08
C VAL A 95 13.52 -2.30 1.31
N TYR A 96 14.36 -3.15 1.92
CA TYR A 96 14.10 -3.67 3.26
C TYR A 96 14.14 -2.59 4.34
N CYS A 97 14.99 -1.57 4.20
CA CYS A 97 15.01 -0.44 5.12
C CYS A 97 13.67 0.31 5.10
N PHE A 98 13.15 0.65 3.91
CA PHE A 98 11.83 1.27 3.75
C PHE A 98 10.70 0.38 4.29
N TRP A 99 10.75 -0.92 4.00
CA TRP A 99 9.77 -1.87 4.53
C TRP A 99 9.83 -1.94 6.06
N GLY A 100 11.02 -1.95 6.64
CA GLY A 100 11.21 -1.89 8.09
C GLY A 100 10.59 -0.64 8.70
N LEU A 101 10.79 0.53 8.07
CA LEU A 101 10.16 1.78 8.50
C LEU A 101 8.63 1.72 8.41
N PHE A 102 8.06 1.12 7.37
CA PHE A 102 6.61 0.93 7.26
C PHE A 102 6.06 0.00 8.32
N VAL A 103 6.72 -1.13 8.58
CA VAL A 103 6.32 -2.07 9.64
C VAL A 103 6.41 -1.40 11.01
N LEU A 104 7.48 -0.65 11.27
CA LEU A 104 7.66 0.08 12.52
C LEU A 104 6.58 1.16 12.70
N GLY A 105 6.32 1.95 11.66
CA GLY A 105 5.27 2.96 11.67
C GLY A 105 3.87 2.35 11.88
N LEU A 106 3.57 1.23 11.22
CA LEU A 106 2.34 0.47 11.43
C LEU A 106 2.24 -0.08 12.86
N GLY A 107 3.33 -0.58 13.42
CA GLY A 107 3.37 -1.07 14.80
C GLY A 107 3.08 0.03 15.82
N ILE A 108 3.66 1.22 15.64
CA ILE A 108 3.37 2.39 16.48
C ILE A 108 1.91 2.82 16.33
N ALA A 109 1.44 2.98 15.09
CA ALA A 109 0.06 3.38 14.80
C ALA A 109 -0.95 2.41 15.41
N PHE A 110 -0.70 1.10 15.27
CA PHE A 110 -1.53 0.07 15.87
C PHE A 110 -1.50 0.15 17.40
N SER A 111 -0.34 0.32 18.02
CA SER A 111 -0.24 0.43 19.48
C SER A 111 -1.01 1.63 20.04
N LEU A 112 -1.09 2.73 19.29
CA LEU A 112 -1.82 3.94 19.71
C LEU A 112 -3.33 3.82 19.49
N ALA A 113 -3.76 3.14 18.42
CA ALA A 113 -5.16 3.01 18.04
C ALA A 113 -5.80 1.68 18.45
N LYS A 114 -5.09 0.82 19.18
CA LYS A 114 -5.52 -0.56 19.47
C LYS A 114 -6.88 -0.62 20.16
N ASP A 115 -7.15 0.31 21.08
CA ASP A 115 -8.36 0.29 21.91
C ASP A 115 -9.56 0.70 21.05
N ASP A 116 -9.42 1.75 20.24
CA ASP A 116 -10.42 2.18 19.25
C ASP A 116 -10.71 1.08 18.21
N ILE A 117 -9.67 0.39 17.72
CA ILE A 117 -9.82 -0.70 16.74
C ILE A 117 -10.55 -1.89 17.36
N LEU A 118 -10.25 -2.24 18.62
CA LEU A 118 -10.92 -3.33 19.33
C LEU A 118 -12.38 -2.99 19.67
N GLU A 119 -12.67 -1.72 19.95
CA GLU A 119 -14.04 -1.24 20.17
C GLU A 119 -14.86 -1.27 18.87
N LEU A 120 -14.26 -0.93 17.73
CA LEU A 120 -14.90 -1.03 16.40
C LEU A 120 -15.26 -2.48 15.98
N LEU A 121 -14.65 -3.49 16.61
CA LEU A 121 -14.85 -4.91 16.28
C LEU A 121 -15.82 -5.63 17.22
N LYS A 122 -16.22 -5.01 18.33
CA LYS A 122 -17.25 -5.51 19.26
C LYS A 122 -18.66 -5.23 18.74
#